data_AF-A0A2T6ZI27-F1
#
_entry.id   AF-A0A2T6ZI27-F1
#
_cell.length_a   1.000
_cell.length_b   1.000
_cell.length_c   1.000
_cell.angle_alpha   90.00
_cell.angle_beta   90.00
_cell.angle_gamma   90.00
#
_symmetry.space_group_name_H-M   'P 1'
#
loop_
_entity.id
_entity.type
_entity.pdbx_description
1 polymer ?
#
loop_
_entity_poly.entity_id
_entity_poly.type
_entity_poly.pdbx_seq_one_letter_code
_entity_poly.pdbx_strand_id
1 'polypeptide(L)'
;MPAKAYELAEKWQDYRTLVELCLEEIIRIEANQKELSNATSNCEAVERESAKLAHTKKQTIQRMEAYFNKFGEVYAIEIYEYLVENGQLQNLLNGFENWRETYLTRFLRCSRRHAKLSWIHDVGLGEYALAADTLLEVATEQEEDLWNKKVEISIGKLAKIAAMRYLDEQSVRSISSELELVDIQNCVYEAVKVIGRTSIGTDGAMQIVLEKYAGGTLTSRKPAGCRQVWKPAFAWAVEGKVMRVHELADLLTLVESDDEGTSWQAILDTHSRTDKHVQAAIYDTAVYTTIKFGYECGLFARSSPYQPLTPEETFFSDLLEELHTRFARADESELNTIGLDLLQGNKLLTRSLKKAQLHIWPPGMLNAAKRKAYSDYVGREERAIMEEWSWVTAPEHPRPRSRKFNIQTEEFRSRYSGSGGGESDDAALFHYGDSHYGDSGGGLTYGAKRNHVTMLTFALKYQ
;
A
#
# COMPACT_ATOMS: atom_id res chain seq x y z
N MET A 1 -37.51 -41.89 -16.08
CA MET A 1 -36.09 -41.64 -16.40
C MET A 1 -35.27 -41.29 -15.15
N PRO A 2 -35.62 -40.30 -14.30
CA PRO A 2 -34.74 -39.86 -13.21
C PRO A 2 -34.51 -40.92 -12.11
N ALA A 3 -35.51 -41.74 -11.78
CA ALA A 3 -35.38 -42.76 -10.73
C ALA A 3 -34.24 -43.78 -10.99
N LYS A 4 -34.05 -44.22 -12.25
CA LYS A 4 -32.95 -45.12 -12.62
C LYS A 4 -31.58 -44.43 -12.54
N ALA A 5 -31.54 -43.12 -12.80
CA ALA A 5 -30.30 -42.34 -12.69
C ALA A 5 -29.88 -42.21 -11.22
N TYR A 6 -30.82 -41.94 -10.32
CA TYR A 6 -30.57 -41.95 -8.87
C TYR A 6 -30.07 -43.31 -8.38
N GLU A 7 -30.72 -44.42 -8.75
CA GLU A 7 -30.30 -45.77 -8.36
C GLU A 7 -28.88 -46.10 -8.84
N LEU A 8 -28.54 -45.69 -10.07
CA LEU A 8 -27.22 -45.94 -10.64
C LEU A 8 -26.15 -45.10 -9.92
N ALA A 9 -26.40 -43.81 -9.72
CA ALA A 9 -25.48 -42.90 -9.06
C ALA A 9 -25.27 -43.29 -7.57
N GLU A 10 -26.32 -43.73 -6.88
CA GLU A 10 -26.21 -44.28 -5.52
C GLU A 10 -25.37 -45.57 -5.47
N LYS A 11 -25.53 -46.45 -6.46
CA LYS A 11 -24.80 -47.73 -6.53
C LYS A 11 -23.30 -47.51 -6.71
N TRP A 12 -22.93 -46.54 -7.54
CA TRP A 12 -21.53 -46.24 -7.86
C TRP A 12 -20.93 -45.14 -6.99
N GLN A 13 -21.71 -44.57 -6.05
CA GLN A 13 -21.29 -43.46 -5.20
C GLN A 13 -20.76 -42.26 -6.01
N ASP A 14 -21.39 -42.00 -7.16
CA ASP A 14 -21.11 -40.81 -7.96
C ASP A 14 -21.88 -39.63 -7.35
N TYR A 15 -21.24 -39.01 -6.36
CA TYR A 15 -21.82 -37.90 -5.60
C TYR A 15 -22.11 -36.70 -6.50
N ARG A 16 -21.24 -36.40 -7.47
CA ARG A 16 -21.41 -35.26 -8.38
C ARG A 16 -22.70 -35.39 -9.17
N THR A 17 -22.95 -36.57 -9.74
CA THR A 17 -24.19 -36.87 -10.45
C THR A 17 -25.42 -36.79 -9.52
N LEU A 18 -25.32 -37.26 -8.27
CA LEU A 18 -26.41 -37.14 -7.30
C LEU A 18 -26.76 -35.68 -6.98
N VAL A 19 -25.74 -34.84 -6.81
CA VAL A 19 -25.88 -33.40 -6.55
C VAL A 19 -26.53 -32.69 -7.73
N GLU A 20 -26.03 -32.94 -8.94
CA GLU A 20 -26.57 -32.38 -10.18
C GLU A 20 -28.05 -32.74 -10.36
N LEU A 21 -28.41 -34.01 -10.18
CA LEU A 21 -29.79 -34.46 -10.30
C LEU A 21 -30.72 -33.76 -9.29
N CYS A 22 -30.32 -33.67 -8.02
CA CYS A 22 -31.13 -33.03 -6.98
C CYS A 22 -31.26 -31.52 -7.18
N LEU A 23 -30.16 -30.81 -7.43
CA LEU A 23 -30.16 -29.36 -7.55
C LEU A 23 -30.81 -28.89 -8.85
N GLU A 24 -30.58 -29.57 -9.98
CA GLU A 24 -31.31 -29.27 -11.21
C GLU A 24 -32.81 -29.50 -11.08
N GLU A 25 -33.22 -30.54 -10.36
CA GLU A 25 -34.65 -30.80 -10.10
C GLU A 25 -35.27 -29.66 -9.28
N ILE A 26 -34.56 -29.15 -8.27
CA ILE A 26 -35.01 -27.98 -7.49
C ILE A 26 -35.11 -26.73 -8.38
N ILE A 27 -34.08 -26.45 -9.19
CA ILE A 27 -34.06 -25.28 -10.09
C ILE A 27 -35.24 -25.36 -11.09
N ARG A 28 -35.49 -26.53 -11.67
CA ARG A 28 -36.62 -26.75 -12.59
C ARG A 28 -37.96 -26.54 -11.89
N ILE A 29 -38.12 -27.00 -10.66
CA ILE A 29 -39.34 -26.79 -9.88
C ILE A 29 -39.56 -25.31 -9.58
N GLU A 30 -38.51 -24.58 -9.20
CA GLU A 30 -38.59 -23.14 -8.92
C GLU A 30 -38.93 -22.32 -10.17
N ALA A 31 -38.38 -22.69 -11.33
CA ALA A 31 -38.74 -22.07 -12.61
C ALA A 31 -40.23 -22.29 -12.93
N ASN A 32 -40.72 -23.53 -12.82
CA ASN A 32 -42.13 -23.86 -13.05
C ASN A 32 -43.06 -23.13 -12.07
N GLN A 33 -42.67 -23.01 -10.80
CA GLN A 33 -43.43 -22.24 -9.80
C GLN A 33 -43.54 -20.76 -10.19
N LYS A 34 -42.46 -20.16 -10.71
CA LYS A 34 -42.45 -18.77 -11.15
C LYS A 34 -43.32 -18.56 -12.39
N GLU A 35 -43.25 -19.46 -13.36
CA GLU A 35 -44.13 -19.43 -14.55
C GLU A 35 -45.60 -19.54 -14.17
N LEU A 36 -45.93 -20.46 -13.27
CA LEU A 36 -47.28 -20.67 -12.78
C LEU A 36 -47.80 -19.44 -12.00
N SER A 37 -46.95 -18.75 -11.24
CA SER A 37 -47.31 -17.51 -10.53
C SER A 37 -47.62 -16.33 -11.45
N ASN A 38 -47.06 -16.33 -12.67
CA ASN A 38 -47.29 -15.29 -13.67
C ASN A 38 -48.53 -15.57 -14.55
N ALA A 39 -49.05 -16.80 -14.53
CA ALA A 39 -50.22 -17.19 -15.30
C ALA A 39 -51.52 -16.81 -14.53
N THR A 40 -52.17 -15.73 -14.94
CA THR A 40 -53.39 -15.15 -14.32
C THR A 40 -54.68 -15.97 -14.49
N SER A 41 -54.60 -17.29 -14.73
CA SER A 41 -55.75 -18.08 -15.20
C SER A 41 -56.04 -19.30 -14.33
N ASN A 42 -57.25 -19.35 -13.75
CA ASN A 42 -57.84 -20.44 -12.95
C ASN A 42 -57.14 -20.80 -11.62
N CYS A 43 -57.66 -20.26 -10.52
CA CYS A 43 -57.16 -20.42 -9.14
C CYS A 43 -56.96 -21.89 -8.73
N GLU A 44 -57.97 -22.76 -8.92
CA GLU A 44 -57.92 -24.12 -8.36
C GLU A 44 -56.94 -25.07 -9.08
N ALA A 45 -56.75 -24.91 -10.39
CA ALA A 45 -55.83 -25.76 -11.14
C ALA A 45 -54.37 -25.38 -10.84
N VAL A 46 -54.11 -24.08 -10.76
CA VAL A 46 -52.83 -23.49 -10.33
C VAL A 46 -52.49 -23.88 -8.90
N GLU A 47 -53.46 -23.90 -7.99
CA GLU A 47 -53.27 -24.36 -6.61
C GLU A 47 -52.89 -25.84 -6.52
N ARG A 48 -53.54 -26.72 -7.31
CA ARG A 48 -53.20 -28.15 -7.32
C ARG A 48 -51.80 -28.41 -7.88
N GLU A 49 -51.42 -27.70 -8.95
CA GLU A 49 -50.11 -27.85 -9.58
C GLU A 49 -48.99 -27.28 -8.70
N SER A 50 -49.20 -26.12 -8.08
CA SER A 50 -48.25 -25.56 -7.11
C SER A 50 -48.07 -26.45 -5.88
N ALA A 51 -49.15 -27.05 -5.36
CA ALA A 51 -49.08 -28.02 -4.27
C ALA A 51 -48.29 -29.28 -4.67
N LYS A 52 -48.47 -29.78 -5.90
CA LYS A 52 -47.70 -30.91 -6.42
C LYS A 52 -46.22 -30.59 -6.55
N LEU A 53 -45.88 -29.42 -7.11
CA LEU A 53 -44.50 -28.93 -7.22
C LEU A 53 -43.84 -28.77 -5.84
N ALA A 54 -44.56 -28.20 -4.87
CA ALA A 54 -44.08 -28.05 -3.50
C ALA A 54 -43.84 -29.41 -2.82
N HIS A 55 -44.71 -30.39 -3.07
CA HIS A 55 -44.52 -31.75 -2.56
C HIS A 55 -43.27 -32.42 -3.15
N THR A 56 -43.06 -32.33 -4.46
CA THR A 56 -41.85 -32.88 -5.11
C THR A 56 -40.59 -32.18 -4.60
N LYS A 57 -40.60 -30.85 -4.49
CA LYS A 57 -39.46 -30.09 -3.93
C LYS A 57 -39.10 -30.58 -2.54
N LYS A 58 -40.11 -30.79 -1.69
CA LYS A 58 -39.92 -31.31 -0.34
C LYS A 58 -39.32 -32.71 -0.34
N GLN A 59 -39.76 -33.60 -1.23
CA GLN A 59 -39.18 -34.94 -1.37
C GLN A 59 -37.71 -34.91 -1.80
N THR A 60 -37.36 -34.04 -2.76
CA THR A 60 -35.97 -33.88 -3.22
C THR A 60 -35.07 -33.35 -2.10
N ILE A 61 -35.53 -32.36 -1.33
CA ILE A 61 -34.79 -31.85 -0.16
C ILE A 61 -34.59 -32.97 0.87
N GLN A 62 -35.62 -33.71 1.25
CA GLN A 62 -35.51 -34.83 2.19
C GLN A 62 -34.50 -35.89 1.73
N ARG A 63 -34.42 -36.15 0.42
CA ARG A 63 -33.42 -37.05 -0.14
C ARG A 63 -32.01 -36.51 0.02
N MET A 64 -31.78 -35.22 -0.26
CA MET A 64 -30.48 -34.57 -0.04
C MET A 64 -30.08 -34.64 1.43
N GLU A 65 -30.98 -34.32 2.35
CA GLU A 65 -30.73 -34.42 3.80
C GLU A 65 -30.36 -35.86 4.21
N ALA A 66 -31.01 -36.87 3.63
CA ALA A 66 -30.65 -38.26 3.85
C ALA A 66 -29.23 -38.59 3.34
N TYR A 67 -28.80 -38.01 2.21
CA TYR A 67 -27.45 -38.17 1.70
C TYR A 67 -26.40 -37.48 2.57
N PHE A 68 -26.69 -36.31 3.14
CA PHE A 68 -25.82 -35.68 4.15
C PHE A 68 -25.59 -36.60 5.35
N ASN A 69 -26.64 -37.28 5.82
CA ASN A 69 -26.53 -38.22 6.95
C ASN A 69 -25.83 -39.53 6.58
N LYS A 70 -26.01 -40.02 5.35
CA LYS A 70 -25.47 -41.31 4.88
C LYS A 70 -24.01 -41.22 4.44
N PHE A 71 -23.65 -40.19 3.69
CA PHE A 71 -22.35 -40.04 3.04
C PHE A 71 -21.46 -38.99 3.72
N GLY A 72 -22.03 -38.09 4.53
CA GLY A 72 -21.28 -37.15 5.36
C GLY A 72 -20.52 -36.08 4.57
N GLU A 73 -19.28 -35.82 5.00
CA GLU A 73 -18.43 -34.72 4.51
C GLU A 73 -18.16 -34.80 3.00
N VAL A 74 -17.95 -36.00 2.45
CA VAL A 74 -17.62 -36.18 1.02
C VAL A 74 -18.75 -35.68 0.12
N TYR A 75 -20.00 -35.99 0.49
CA TYR A 75 -21.17 -35.49 -0.24
C TYR A 75 -21.39 -33.98 -0.02
N ALA A 76 -21.10 -33.48 1.19
CA ALA A 76 -21.22 -32.06 1.50
C ALA A 76 -20.27 -31.22 0.64
N ILE A 77 -19.00 -31.63 0.51
CA ILE A 77 -17.99 -30.94 -0.31
C ILE A 77 -18.47 -30.82 -1.76
N GLU A 78 -18.96 -31.91 -2.36
CA GLU A 78 -19.44 -31.93 -3.75
C GLU A 78 -20.63 -30.98 -3.97
N ILE A 79 -21.57 -30.91 -3.01
CA ILE A 79 -22.64 -29.91 -3.06
C ILE A 79 -22.08 -28.49 -3.02
N TYR A 80 -21.17 -28.22 -2.10
CA TYR A 80 -20.64 -26.87 -1.92
C TYR A 80 -19.81 -26.43 -3.13
N GLU A 81 -19.01 -27.31 -3.72
CA GLU A 81 -18.29 -27.03 -4.96
C GLU A 81 -19.23 -26.75 -6.12
N TYR A 82 -20.28 -27.56 -6.30
CA TYR A 82 -21.29 -27.32 -7.34
C TYR A 82 -21.98 -25.95 -7.16
N LEU A 83 -22.31 -25.56 -5.93
CA LEU A 83 -22.93 -24.27 -5.67
C LEU A 83 -21.99 -23.09 -5.93
N VAL A 84 -20.69 -23.24 -5.62
CA VAL A 84 -19.66 -22.23 -5.93
C VAL A 84 -19.48 -22.10 -7.44
N GLU A 85 -19.38 -23.21 -8.17
CA GLU A 85 -19.20 -23.23 -9.63
C GLU A 85 -20.38 -22.60 -10.38
N ASN A 86 -21.61 -22.82 -9.91
CA ASN A 86 -22.81 -22.25 -10.50
C ASN A 86 -23.16 -20.85 -9.96
N GLY A 87 -22.31 -20.25 -9.12
CA GLY A 87 -22.53 -18.90 -8.57
C GLY A 87 -23.71 -18.79 -7.60
N GLN A 88 -24.24 -19.90 -7.08
CA GLN A 88 -25.38 -19.95 -6.14
C GLN A 88 -24.94 -19.69 -4.70
N LEU A 89 -24.16 -18.62 -4.48
CA LEU A 89 -23.50 -18.31 -3.21
C LEU A 89 -24.49 -18.00 -2.07
N GLN A 90 -25.63 -17.39 -2.38
CA GLN A 90 -26.68 -17.13 -1.38
C GLN A 90 -27.28 -18.44 -0.83
N ASN A 91 -27.50 -19.42 -1.72
CA ASN A 91 -28.00 -20.73 -1.33
C ASN A 91 -26.95 -21.48 -0.50
N LEU A 92 -25.66 -21.32 -0.84
CA LEU A 92 -24.55 -21.88 -0.07
C LEU A 92 -24.52 -21.34 1.37
N LEU A 93 -24.60 -20.02 1.55
CA LEU A 93 -24.47 -19.40 2.87
C LEU A 93 -25.72 -19.56 3.75
N ASN A 94 -26.91 -19.59 3.15
CA ASN A 94 -28.17 -19.61 3.90
C ASN A 94 -28.85 -21.00 3.95
N GLY A 95 -28.51 -21.92 3.06
CA GLY A 95 -29.27 -23.16 2.86
C GLY A 95 -28.95 -24.31 3.82
N PHE A 96 -27.82 -24.27 4.54
CA PHE A 96 -27.30 -25.44 5.27
C PHE A 96 -27.21 -25.23 6.79
N GLU A 97 -28.22 -24.64 7.41
CA GLU A 97 -28.19 -24.30 8.84
C GLU A 97 -27.87 -25.50 9.75
N ASN A 98 -28.45 -26.67 9.48
CA ASN A 98 -28.23 -27.90 10.27
C ASN A 98 -26.81 -28.48 10.14
N TRP A 99 -26.10 -28.20 9.04
CA TRP A 99 -24.74 -28.72 8.77
C TRP A 99 -23.69 -27.61 8.73
N ARG A 100 -24.08 -26.40 9.15
CA ARG A 100 -23.28 -25.18 9.03
C ARG A 100 -21.96 -25.33 9.75
N GLU A 101 -21.99 -25.70 11.02
CA GLU A 101 -20.80 -25.83 11.86
C GLU A 101 -19.94 -27.04 11.47
N THR A 102 -20.57 -28.15 11.08
CA THR A 102 -19.88 -29.44 10.85
C THR A 102 -19.16 -29.49 9.52
N TYR A 103 -19.81 -29.07 8.43
CA TYR A 103 -19.30 -29.24 7.07
C TYR A 103 -19.01 -27.91 6.38
N LEU A 104 -19.94 -26.96 6.40
CA LEU A 104 -19.81 -25.70 5.65
C LEU A 104 -18.64 -24.85 6.16
N THR A 105 -18.56 -24.63 7.49
CA THR A 105 -17.47 -23.88 8.10
C THR A 105 -16.11 -24.50 7.79
N ARG A 106 -16.02 -25.84 7.85
CA ARG A 106 -14.78 -26.57 7.55
C ARG A 106 -14.42 -26.43 6.07
N PHE A 107 -15.36 -26.63 5.16
CA PHE A 107 -15.15 -26.46 3.72
C PHE A 107 -14.61 -25.07 3.37
N LEU A 108 -15.26 -24.00 3.85
CA LEU A 108 -14.87 -22.63 3.56
C LEU A 108 -13.49 -22.26 4.13
N ARG A 109 -13.14 -22.78 5.31
CA ARG A 109 -11.86 -22.51 5.97
C ARG A 109 -10.71 -23.40 5.47
N CYS A 110 -10.99 -24.56 4.87
CA CYS A 110 -9.97 -25.48 4.39
C CYS A 110 -9.20 -24.98 3.17
N SER A 111 -9.75 -24.03 2.41
CA SER A 111 -9.19 -23.61 1.13
C SER A 111 -9.10 -22.10 1.01
N ARG A 112 -7.88 -21.63 0.72
CA ARG A 112 -7.59 -20.22 0.46
C ARG A 112 -8.44 -19.62 -0.66
N ARG A 113 -8.80 -20.42 -1.66
CA ARG A 113 -9.69 -20.02 -2.78
C ARG A 113 -11.05 -19.52 -2.29
N HIS A 114 -11.53 -20.04 -1.16
CA HIS A 114 -12.82 -19.68 -0.59
C HIS A 114 -12.71 -18.60 0.48
N ALA A 115 -11.54 -17.99 0.70
CA ALA A 115 -11.33 -16.99 1.74
C ALA A 115 -12.29 -15.79 1.62
N LYS A 116 -12.59 -15.35 0.38
CA LYS A 116 -13.61 -14.31 0.10
C LYS A 116 -15.03 -14.68 0.53
N LEU A 117 -15.33 -15.97 0.65
CA LEU A 117 -16.61 -16.47 1.17
C LEU A 117 -16.50 -16.78 2.67
N SER A 118 -15.35 -17.27 3.13
CA SER A 118 -15.10 -17.61 4.53
C SER A 118 -15.28 -16.42 5.44
N TRP A 119 -14.73 -15.24 5.12
CA TRP A 119 -14.88 -14.08 6.00
C TRP A 119 -16.35 -13.63 6.12
N ILE A 120 -17.14 -13.72 5.04
CA ILE A 120 -18.57 -13.39 5.06
C ILE A 120 -19.31 -14.34 6.01
N HIS A 121 -18.99 -15.63 5.90
CA HIS A 121 -19.53 -16.68 6.76
C HIS A 121 -19.15 -16.47 8.23
N ASP A 122 -17.88 -16.17 8.50
CA ASP A 122 -17.36 -15.95 9.86
C ASP A 122 -17.97 -14.71 10.52
N VAL A 123 -18.18 -13.62 9.77
CA VAL A 123 -18.94 -12.44 10.24
C VAL A 123 -20.38 -12.82 10.60
N GLY A 124 -21.03 -13.67 9.79
CA GLY A 124 -22.39 -14.15 10.05
C GLY A 124 -22.50 -15.04 11.30
N LEU A 125 -21.41 -15.73 11.68
CA LEU A 125 -21.31 -16.50 12.93
C LEU A 125 -20.94 -15.64 14.15
N GLY A 126 -20.60 -14.35 13.97
CA GLY A 126 -20.09 -13.49 15.03
C GLY A 126 -18.61 -13.71 15.35
N GLU A 127 -17.90 -14.52 14.55
CA GLU A 127 -16.48 -14.83 14.70
C GLU A 127 -15.60 -13.74 14.08
N TYR A 128 -15.75 -12.51 14.57
CA TYR A 128 -15.09 -11.33 14.00
C TYR A 128 -13.56 -11.40 14.02
N ALA A 129 -12.98 -12.13 14.97
CA ALA A 129 -11.53 -12.32 15.03
C ALA A 129 -11.00 -13.10 13.82
N LEU A 130 -11.64 -14.23 13.50
CA LEU A 130 -11.26 -15.07 12.36
C LEU A 130 -11.55 -14.38 11.03
N ALA A 131 -12.68 -13.67 10.94
CA ALA A 131 -13.02 -12.87 9.78
C ALA A 131 -11.96 -11.79 9.53
N ALA A 132 -11.51 -11.11 10.59
CA ALA A 132 -10.46 -10.09 10.47
C ALA A 132 -9.15 -10.67 9.94
N ASP A 133 -8.71 -11.80 10.50
CA ASP A 133 -7.46 -12.45 10.08
C ASP A 133 -7.55 -12.94 8.62
N THR A 134 -8.69 -13.52 8.23
CA THR A 134 -8.95 -13.94 6.84
C THR A 134 -8.96 -12.75 5.88
N LEU A 135 -9.62 -11.64 6.24
CA LEU A 135 -9.66 -10.42 5.41
C LEU A 135 -8.27 -9.82 5.20
N LEU A 136 -7.45 -9.77 6.25
CA LEU A 136 -6.08 -9.28 6.15
C LEU A 136 -5.22 -10.18 5.27
N GLU A 137 -5.40 -11.50 5.35
CA GLU A 137 -4.72 -12.45 4.48
C GLU A 137 -5.14 -12.29 3.00
N VAL A 138 -6.43 -12.15 2.71
CA VAL A 138 -6.93 -11.94 1.34
C VAL A 138 -6.38 -10.63 0.77
N ALA A 139 -6.47 -9.54 1.55
CA ALA A 139 -6.00 -8.22 1.14
C ALA A 139 -4.48 -8.15 0.88
N THR A 140 -3.69 -8.95 1.60
CA THR A 140 -2.23 -8.95 1.46
C THR A 140 -1.75 -9.86 0.35
N GLU A 141 -2.40 -11.01 0.14
CA GLU A 141 -1.86 -12.07 -0.73
C GLU A 141 -2.67 -12.39 -1.98
N GLN A 142 -3.95 -12.02 -2.05
CA GLN A 142 -4.84 -12.36 -3.17
C GLN A 142 -5.36 -11.14 -3.93
N GLU A 143 -5.49 -9.97 -3.27
CA GLU A 143 -6.08 -8.81 -3.94
C GLU A 143 -5.16 -8.15 -4.96
N GLU A 144 -5.67 -8.06 -6.18
CA GLU A 144 -5.07 -7.30 -7.27
C GLU A 144 -5.70 -5.93 -7.47
N ASP A 145 -6.94 -5.73 -7.04
CA ASP A 145 -7.66 -4.46 -7.18
C ASP A 145 -7.48 -3.59 -5.93
N LEU A 146 -7.06 -2.34 -6.13
CA LEU A 146 -6.73 -1.42 -5.04
C LEU A 146 -7.96 -1.06 -4.20
N TRP A 147 -9.13 -0.92 -4.85
CA TRP A 147 -10.36 -0.59 -4.15
C TRP A 147 -10.84 -1.75 -3.28
N ASN A 148 -10.81 -2.98 -3.81
CA ASN A 148 -11.11 -4.19 -3.04
C ASN A 148 -10.17 -4.33 -1.84
N LYS A 149 -8.85 -4.20 -2.05
CA LYS A 149 -7.86 -4.24 -0.97
C LYS A 149 -8.16 -3.20 0.12
N LYS A 150 -8.52 -1.97 -0.26
CA LYS A 150 -8.92 -0.92 0.68
C LYS A 150 -10.13 -1.34 1.52
N VAL A 151 -11.16 -1.87 0.87
CA VAL A 151 -12.40 -2.30 1.52
C VAL A 151 -12.12 -3.47 2.48
N GLU A 152 -11.36 -4.47 2.04
CA GLU A 152 -11.05 -5.65 2.84
C GLU A 152 -10.23 -5.32 4.08
N ILE A 153 -9.19 -4.48 3.95
CA ILE A 153 -8.40 -4.01 5.11
C ILE A 153 -9.27 -3.17 6.05
N SER A 154 -10.15 -2.32 5.51
CA SER A 154 -11.04 -1.48 6.33
C SER A 154 -12.04 -2.32 7.12
N ILE A 155 -12.67 -3.31 6.48
CA ILE A 155 -13.57 -4.24 7.16
C ILE A 155 -12.78 -5.11 8.14
N GLY A 156 -11.60 -5.59 7.76
CA GLY A 156 -10.71 -6.37 8.62
C GLY A 156 -10.32 -5.61 9.89
N LYS A 157 -9.99 -4.32 9.77
CA LYS A 157 -9.74 -3.42 10.91
C LYS A 157 -10.96 -3.31 11.82
N LEU A 158 -12.14 -3.07 11.24
CA LEU A 158 -13.39 -2.97 12.01
C LEU A 158 -13.74 -4.29 12.72
N ALA A 159 -13.60 -5.41 12.04
CA ALA A 159 -13.82 -6.74 12.60
C ALA A 159 -12.83 -7.04 13.73
N LYS A 160 -11.55 -6.67 13.55
CA LYS A 160 -10.51 -6.82 14.58
C LYS A 160 -10.85 -5.99 15.82
N ILE A 161 -11.25 -4.74 15.64
CA ILE A 161 -11.69 -3.85 16.73
C ILE A 161 -12.95 -4.41 17.41
N ALA A 162 -13.92 -4.92 16.66
CA ALA A 162 -15.15 -5.50 17.20
C ALA A 162 -14.89 -6.78 18.01
N ALA A 163 -13.91 -7.58 17.61
CA ALA A 163 -13.49 -8.78 18.34
C ALA A 163 -12.71 -8.48 19.63
N MET A 164 -12.06 -7.31 19.70
CA MET A 164 -11.18 -6.93 20.80
C MET A 164 -11.95 -6.49 22.04
N ARG A 165 -11.74 -7.19 23.16
CA ARG A 165 -12.18 -6.72 24.49
C ARG A 165 -11.28 -5.63 25.08
N TYR A 166 -10.00 -5.64 24.68
CA TYR A 166 -8.99 -4.63 25.01
C TYR A 166 -8.25 -4.26 23.73
N LEU A 167 -8.03 -2.97 23.49
CA LEU A 167 -7.34 -2.50 22.29
C LEU A 167 -5.87 -2.89 22.37
N ASP A 168 -5.46 -3.86 21.56
CA ASP A 168 -4.06 -4.04 21.23
C ASP A 168 -3.68 -2.98 20.19
N GLU A 169 -3.14 -1.86 20.69
CA GLU A 169 -2.75 -0.74 19.86
C GLU A 169 -1.73 -1.15 18.79
N GLN A 170 -0.89 -2.16 19.04
CA GLN A 170 0.15 -2.55 18.09
C GLN A 170 -0.45 -3.22 16.84
N SER A 171 -1.36 -4.18 17.02
CA SER A 171 -2.06 -4.82 15.89
C SER A 171 -2.94 -3.84 15.11
N VAL A 172 -3.60 -2.89 15.79
CA VAL A 172 -4.41 -1.88 15.10
C VAL A 172 -3.54 -0.89 14.33
N ARG A 173 -2.35 -0.56 14.86
CA ARG A 173 -1.38 0.30 14.17
C ARG A 173 -0.82 -0.36 12.92
N SER A 174 -0.47 -1.66 12.95
CA SER A 174 0.03 -2.35 11.76
C SER A 174 -1.02 -2.43 10.64
N ILE A 175 -2.29 -2.64 10.98
CA ILE A 175 -3.38 -2.58 9.99
C ILE A 175 -3.56 -1.16 9.45
N SER A 176 -3.37 -0.15 10.31
CA SER A 176 -3.47 1.25 9.91
C SER A 176 -2.35 1.66 8.95
N SER A 177 -1.12 1.19 9.16
CA SER A 177 -0.02 1.45 8.22
C SER A 177 -0.24 0.82 6.84
N GLU A 178 -0.86 -0.36 6.79
CA GLU A 178 -1.26 -0.95 5.49
C GLU A 178 -2.34 -0.11 4.79
N LEU A 179 -3.28 0.46 5.55
CA LEU A 179 -4.29 1.34 5.00
C LEU A 179 -3.70 2.67 4.51
N GLU A 180 -2.72 3.23 5.23
CA GLU A 180 -1.95 4.40 4.80
C GLU A 180 -1.23 4.14 3.49
N LEU A 181 -0.62 2.96 3.31
CA LEU A 181 0.01 2.57 2.05
C LEU A 181 -1.00 2.54 0.90
N VAL A 182 -2.19 1.97 1.15
CA VAL A 182 -3.29 1.96 0.17
C VAL A 182 -3.77 3.37 -0.16
N ASP A 183 -3.83 4.27 0.81
CA ASP A 183 -4.21 5.66 0.58
C ASP A 183 -3.18 6.41 -0.28
N ILE A 184 -1.88 6.16 -0.08
CA ILE A 184 -0.82 6.69 -0.94
C ILE A 184 -1.01 6.18 -2.38
N GLN A 185 -1.23 4.87 -2.56
CA GLN A 185 -1.49 4.30 -3.90
C GLN A 185 -2.75 4.91 -4.53
N ASN A 186 -3.79 5.18 -3.74
CA ASN A 186 -5.01 5.79 -4.22
C ASN A 186 -4.77 7.25 -4.67
N CYS A 187 -3.92 8.01 -3.96
CA CYS A 187 -3.50 9.34 -4.42
C CYS A 187 -2.79 9.28 -5.78
N VAL A 188 -1.94 8.27 -5.98
CA VAL A 188 -1.26 8.04 -7.27
C VAL A 188 -2.28 7.70 -8.37
N TYR A 189 -3.19 6.75 -8.11
CA TYR A 189 -4.27 6.39 -9.02
C TYR A 189 -5.11 7.61 -9.42
N GLU A 190 -5.52 8.42 -8.45
CA GLU A 190 -6.32 9.63 -8.67
C GLU A 190 -5.59 10.66 -9.55
N ALA A 191 -4.26 10.79 -9.42
CA ALA A 191 -3.46 11.68 -10.24
C ALA A 191 -3.39 11.25 -11.72
N VAL A 192 -3.41 9.93 -11.99
CA VAL A 192 -3.23 9.38 -13.35
C VAL A 192 -4.53 8.89 -14.02
N LYS A 193 -5.61 8.64 -13.26
CA LYS A 193 -6.85 8.05 -13.80
C LYS A 193 -7.50 8.88 -14.91
N VAL A 194 -7.34 10.21 -14.87
CA VAL A 194 -7.87 11.11 -15.90
C VAL A 194 -7.19 10.85 -17.23
N ILE A 195 -5.86 10.66 -17.21
CA ILE A 195 -5.06 10.35 -18.40
C ILE A 195 -5.46 8.98 -18.96
N GLY A 196 -5.67 8.00 -18.07
CA GLY A 196 -6.22 6.68 -18.41
C GLY A 196 -7.52 6.78 -19.22
N ARG A 197 -8.50 7.55 -18.71
CA ARG A 197 -9.82 7.73 -19.34
C ARG A 197 -9.78 8.46 -20.69
N THR A 198 -8.83 9.37 -20.88
CA THR A 198 -8.71 10.16 -22.11
C THR A 198 -7.92 9.46 -23.23
N SER A 199 -7.19 8.41 -22.89
CA SER A 199 -6.33 7.71 -23.83
C SER A 199 -7.07 6.60 -24.58
N ILE A 200 -6.65 6.31 -25.81
CA ILE A 200 -7.25 5.26 -26.66
C ILE A 200 -6.72 3.84 -26.27
N GLY A 201 -5.89 3.75 -25.22
CA GLY A 201 -5.37 2.48 -24.71
C GLY A 201 -4.31 2.67 -23.63
N THR A 202 -4.00 1.60 -22.90
CA THR A 202 -3.05 1.62 -21.77
C THR A 202 -1.65 2.10 -22.18
N ASP A 203 -1.13 1.69 -23.33
CA ASP A 203 0.19 2.13 -23.82
C ASP A 203 0.22 3.62 -24.20
N GLY A 204 -0.87 4.14 -24.75
CA GLY A 204 -1.04 5.57 -25.00
C GLY A 204 -1.10 6.37 -23.70
N ALA A 205 -1.89 5.92 -22.72
CA ALA A 205 -1.93 6.52 -21.39
C ALA A 205 -0.56 6.51 -20.72
N MET A 206 0.15 5.38 -20.74
CA MET A 206 1.49 5.25 -20.17
C MET A 206 2.46 6.25 -20.77
N GLN A 207 2.46 6.43 -22.09
CA GLN A 207 3.36 7.39 -22.74
C GLN A 207 3.05 8.83 -22.32
N ILE A 208 1.77 9.20 -22.21
CA ILE A 208 1.34 10.53 -21.75
C ILE A 208 1.73 10.75 -20.28
N VAL A 209 1.50 9.75 -19.42
CA VAL A 209 1.87 9.80 -18.00
C VAL A 209 3.39 9.94 -17.86
N LEU A 210 4.17 9.18 -18.63
CA LEU A 210 5.63 9.23 -18.62
C LEU A 210 6.15 10.59 -19.08
N GLU A 211 5.58 11.16 -20.14
CA GLU A 211 5.96 12.50 -20.63
C GLU A 211 5.61 13.59 -19.63
N LYS A 212 4.45 13.48 -18.98
CA LYS A 212 3.97 14.47 -18.02
C LYS A 212 4.76 14.45 -16.70
N TYR A 213 5.02 13.25 -16.15
CA TYR A 213 5.58 13.12 -14.80
C TYR A 213 7.07 12.75 -14.79
N ALA A 214 7.64 12.28 -15.89
CA ALA A 214 9.06 11.91 -15.97
C ALA A 214 9.75 12.42 -17.25
N GLY A 215 9.22 13.52 -17.78
CA GLY A 215 9.61 14.14 -19.04
C GLY A 215 11.09 14.53 -19.16
N GLY A 216 11.77 14.88 -18.07
CA GLY A 216 13.17 15.31 -18.07
C GLY A 216 14.20 14.19 -17.86
N THR A 217 13.88 13.21 -17.00
CA THR A 217 14.78 12.13 -16.61
C THR A 217 14.72 10.94 -17.58
N LEU A 218 13.57 10.65 -18.20
CA LEU A 218 13.35 9.41 -18.94
C LEU A 218 13.00 9.53 -20.43
N THR A 219 12.76 10.73 -20.96
CA THR A 219 12.44 10.90 -22.39
C THR A 219 13.67 10.75 -23.29
N SER A 220 14.89 10.84 -22.74
CA SER A 220 16.08 10.48 -23.48
C SER A 220 16.16 8.96 -23.62
N ARG A 221 16.47 8.43 -24.82
CA ARG A 221 16.61 6.98 -25.12
C ARG A 221 17.62 6.18 -24.24
N LYS A 222 18.21 6.79 -23.20
CA LYS A 222 19.41 6.33 -22.50
C LYS A 222 19.22 6.05 -21.00
N PRO A 223 17.98 5.92 -20.51
CA PRO A 223 17.75 4.85 -19.53
C PRO A 223 16.73 3.86 -20.09
N ALA A 224 17.20 2.90 -20.88
CA ALA A 224 16.32 1.94 -21.53
C ALA A 224 15.84 0.85 -20.54
N GLY A 225 16.69 0.44 -19.60
CA GLY A 225 16.39 -0.60 -18.62
C GLY A 225 15.43 -0.09 -17.55
N CYS A 226 15.74 1.06 -16.96
CA CYS A 226 14.85 1.71 -15.98
C CYS A 226 13.45 1.97 -16.57
N ARG A 227 13.37 2.45 -17.82
CA ARG A 227 12.08 2.69 -18.49
C ARG A 227 11.26 1.40 -18.67
N GLN A 228 11.89 0.25 -18.89
CA GLN A 228 11.17 -1.02 -19.06
C GLN A 228 10.54 -1.49 -17.74
N VAL A 229 11.26 -1.37 -16.62
CA VAL A 229 10.75 -1.77 -15.29
C VAL A 229 9.58 -0.91 -14.83
N TRP A 230 9.55 0.37 -15.22
CA TRP A 230 8.58 1.32 -14.69
C TRP A 230 7.29 1.40 -15.50
N LYS A 231 7.30 0.93 -16.76
CA LYS A 231 6.10 0.80 -17.58
C LYS A 231 5.02 -0.04 -16.88
N PRO A 232 5.30 -1.25 -16.36
CA PRO A 232 4.33 -2.01 -15.56
C PRO A 232 3.79 -1.23 -14.35
N ALA A 233 4.63 -0.52 -13.61
CA ALA A 233 4.19 0.24 -12.44
C ALA A 233 3.20 1.36 -12.80
N PHE A 234 3.47 2.11 -13.88
CA PHE A 234 2.51 3.09 -14.40
C PHE A 234 1.23 2.44 -14.95
N ALA A 235 1.34 1.28 -15.59
CA ALA A 235 0.16 0.53 -16.04
C ALA A 235 -0.74 0.15 -14.86
N TRP A 236 -0.16 -0.41 -13.79
CA TRP A 236 -0.91 -0.76 -12.58
C TRP A 236 -1.53 0.47 -11.91
N ALA A 237 -0.79 1.58 -11.83
CA ALA A 237 -1.31 2.84 -11.32
C ALA A 237 -2.46 3.41 -12.15
N VAL A 238 -2.46 3.24 -13.48
CA VAL A 238 -3.57 3.68 -14.35
C VAL A 238 -4.78 2.76 -14.25
N GLU A 239 -4.55 1.46 -14.11
CA GLU A 239 -5.58 0.43 -14.00
C GLU A 239 -6.22 0.36 -12.59
N GLY A 240 -5.59 0.93 -11.57
CA GLY A 240 -6.04 0.84 -10.18
C GLY A 240 -5.68 -0.49 -9.53
N LYS A 241 -4.59 -1.12 -9.97
CA LYS A 241 -4.08 -2.37 -9.41
C LYS A 241 -3.17 -2.13 -8.22
N VAL A 242 -3.13 -3.09 -7.31
CA VAL A 242 -2.26 -3.10 -6.13
C VAL A 242 -0.80 -3.20 -6.56
N MET A 243 0.02 -2.30 -6.04
CA MET A 243 1.48 -2.31 -6.24
C MET A 243 2.21 -2.76 -4.97
N ARG A 244 3.38 -3.37 -5.12
CA ARG A 244 4.28 -3.65 -3.99
C ARG A 244 4.93 -2.36 -3.50
N VAL A 245 5.39 -2.37 -2.24
CA VAL A 245 6.05 -1.20 -1.62
C VAL A 245 7.23 -0.69 -2.46
N HIS A 246 8.08 -1.58 -2.97
CA HIS A 246 9.24 -1.23 -3.80
C HIS A 246 8.82 -0.58 -5.14
N GLU A 247 7.76 -1.09 -5.76
CA GLU A 247 7.25 -0.59 -7.04
C GLU A 247 6.63 0.81 -6.87
N LEU A 248 5.92 1.01 -5.77
CA LEU A 248 5.40 2.33 -5.40
C LEU A 248 6.52 3.31 -5.06
N ALA A 249 7.53 2.87 -4.31
CA ALA A 249 8.68 3.71 -3.96
C ALA A 249 9.44 4.15 -5.22
N ASP A 250 9.70 3.21 -6.14
CA ASP A 250 10.30 3.53 -7.43
C ASP A 250 9.43 4.55 -8.17
N LEU A 251 8.13 4.28 -8.34
CA LEU A 251 7.20 5.21 -9.01
C LEU A 251 7.23 6.63 -8.42
N LEU A 252 7.13 6.76 -7.09
CA LEU A 252 7.10 8.05 -6.40
C LEU A 252 8.42 8.80 -6.50
N THR A 253 9.55 8.08 -6.45
CA THR A 253 10.87 8.73 -6.57
C THR A 253 11.11 9.29 -7.98
N LEU A 254 10.39 8.80 -8.99
CA LEU A 254 10.59 9.19 -10.39
C LEU A 254 9.82 10.41 -10.83
N VAL A 255 8.77 10.76 -10.09
CA VAL A 255 7.95 11.90 -10.43
C VAL A 255 8.78 13.17 -10.30
N GLU A 256 9.06 13.78 -11.44
CA GLU A 256 9.63 15.12 -11.49
C GLU A 256 8.54 16.13 -11.14
N SER A 257 8.80 16.97 -10.16
CA SER A 257 7.98 18.16 -9.92
C SER A 257 8.36 19.25 -10.93
N ASP A 258 7.36 19.95 -11.47
CA ASP A 258 7.56 21.13 -12.33
C ASP A 258 8.24 22.30 -11.62
N ASP A 259 8.52 22.18 -10.32
CA ASP A 259 9.04 23.24 -9.48
C ASP A 259 10.46 23.65 -9.89
N GLU A 260 10.55 24.76 -10.63
CA GLU A 260 11.81 25.34 -11.12
C GLU A 260 12.74 25.81 -9.99
N GLY A 261 12.23 25.91 -8.75
CA GLY A 261 12.94 26.43 -7.58
C GLY A 261 14.03 25.51 -7.00
N THR A 262 14.06 24.22 -7.34
CA THR A 262 14.88 23.23 -6.60
C THR A 262 16.21 22.89 -7.28
N SER A 263 16.81 23.82 -8.05
CA SER A 263 18.16 23.59 -8.58
C SER A 263 19.20 23.85 -7.50
N TRP A 264 19.90 22.81 -7.01
CA TRP A 264 21.02 22.98 -6.05
C TRP A 264 22.07 23.97 -6.56
N GLN A 265 22.27 24.07 -7.87
CA GLN A 265 23.17 25.07 -8.46
C GLN A 265 22.65 26.49 -8.25
N ALA A 266 21.34 26.72 -8.34
CA ALA A 266 20.73 28.02 -8.06
C ALA A 266 20.66 28.34 -6.57
N ILE A 267 20.60 27.33 -5.70
CA ILE A 267 20.67 27.49 -4.24
C ILE A 267 22.09 27.89 -3.81
N LEU A 268 23.10 27.27 -4.44
CA LEU A 268 24.52 27.47 -4.14
C LEU A 268 25.16 28.63 -4.90
N ASP A 269 24.45 29.23 -5.86
CA ASP A 269 24.85 30.50 -6.45
C ASP A 269 24.68 31.62 -5.42
N THR A 270 25.79 31.96 -4.77
CA THR A 270 25.87 32.94 -3.69
C THR A 270 26.05 34.37 -4.20
N HIS A 271 26.16 34.58 -5.52
CA HIS A 271 26.29 35.92 -6.07
C HIS A 271 25.07 36.77 -5.66
N SER A 272 25.31 37.76 -4.80
CA SER A 272 24.29 38.67 -4.25
C SER A 272 23.28 38.06 -3.26
N ARG A 273 23.57 36.90 -2.65
CA ARG A 273 22.72 36.29 -1.60
C ARG A 273 23.40 36.32 -0.24
N THR A 274 22.61 36.54 0.81
CA THR A 274 23.08 36.39 2.20
C THR A 274 23.00 34.94 2.62
N ASP A 275 23.79 34.53 3.62
CA ASP A 275 23.73 33.18 4.19
C ASP A 275 22.32 32.79 4.63
N LYS A 276 21.53 33.76 5.13
CA LYS A 276 20.13 33.55 5.50
C LYS A 276 19.24 33.18 4.31
N HIS A 277 19.47 33.80 3.14
CA HIS A 277 18.73 33.48 1.92
C HIS A 277 19.08 32.09 1.40
N VAL A 278 20.36 31.71 1.45
CA VAL A 278 20.82 30.37 1.05
C VAL A 278 20.23 29.32 2.00
N GLN A 279 20.28 29.56 3.30
CA GLN A 279 19.72 28.66 4.32
C GLN A 279 18.21 28.48 4.17
N ALA A 280 17.46 29.56 3.91
CA ALA A 280 16.03 29.49 3.65
C ALA A 280 15.72 28.63 2.40
N ALA A 281 16.48 28.82 1.31
CA ALA A 281 16.34 28.03 0.10
C ALA A 281 16.69 26.55 0.33
N ILE A 282 17.69 26.23 1.16
CA ILE A 282 18.00 24.85 1.55
C ILE A 282 16.83 24.23 2.33
N TYR A 283 16.23 24.98 3.26
CA TYR A 283 15.13 24.47 4.08
C TYR A 283 13.84 24.24 3.32
N ASP A 284 13.68 24.92 2.20
CA ASP A 284 12.55 24.76 1.29
C ASP A 284 12.70 23.52 0.39
N THR A 285 13.90 22.93 0.30
CA THR A 285 14.11 21.74 -0.53
C THR A 285 13.36 20.53 0.00
N ALA A 286 12.81 19.73 -0.92
CA ALA A 286 12.20 18.44 -0.62
C ALA A 286 13.14 17.48 0.14
N VAL A 287 14.45 17.57 -0.12
CA VAL A 287 15.47 16.77 0.57
C VAL A 287 15.54 17.15 2.05
N TYR A 288 15.62 18.45 2.37
CA TYR A 288 15.66 18.89 3.76
C TYR A 288 14.37 18.55 4.51
N THR A 289 13.20 18.80 3.91
CA THR A 289 11.91 18.51 4.55
C THR A 289 11.72 17.02 4.80
N THR A 290 12.11 16.16 3.84
CA THR A 290 12.07 14.70 3.99
C THR A 290 13.02 14.22 5.09
N ILE A 291 14.25 14.73 5.14
CA ILE A 291 15.22 14.36 6.18
C ILE A 291 14.73 14.80 7.56
N LYS A 292 14.24 16.04 7.67
CA LYS A 292 13.68 16.57 8.91
C LYS A 292 12.52 15.70 9.38
N PHE A 293 11.60 15.34 8.48
CA PHE A 293 10.48 14.46 8.79
C PHE A 293 10.96 13.08 9.27
N GLY A 294 11.98 12.50 8.63
CA GLY A 294 12.57 11.25 9.09
C GLY A 294 13.14 11.33 10.51
N TYR A 295 13.71 12.47 10.93
CA TYR A 295 14.08 12.67 12.33
C TYR A 295 12.87 12.85 13.26
N GLU A 296 11.84 13.59 12.83
CA GLU A 296 10.61 13.80 13.62
C GLU A 296 9.85 12.50 13.89
N CYS A 297 9.81 11.60 12.92
CA CYS A 297 9.16 10.30 13.02
C CYS A 297 10.04 9.22 13.65
N GLY A 298 11.28 9.54 14.03
CA GLY A 298 12.22 8.58 14.62
C GLY A 298 12.82 7.57 13.61
N LEU A 299 12.60 7.76 12.31
CA LEU A 299 13.17 6.91 11.25
C LEU A 299 14.71 6.92 11.29
N PHE A 300 15.32 8.02 11.70
CA PHE A 300 16.78 8.17 11.85
C PHE A 300 17.26 8.13 13.31
N ALA A 301 16.51 7.45 14.18
CA ALA A 301 16.96 7.20 15.55
C ALA A 301 18.27 6.39 15.54
N ARG A 302 19.07 6.49 16.62
CA ARG A 302 20.35 5.79 16.71
C ARG A 302 20.21 4.27 16.70
N SER A 303 19.07 3.76 17.13
CA SER A 303 18.69 2.34 17.09
C SER A 303 18.02 1.93 15.78
N SER A 304 17.79 2.88 14.86
CA SER A 304 17.17 2.59 13.57
C SER A 304 18.20 2.00 12.61
N PRO A 305 17.85 0.94 11.86
CA PRO A 305 18.69 0.44 10.77
C PRO A 305 18.76 1.42 9.60
N TYR A 306 17.94 2.47 9.61
CA TYR A 306 17.88 3.49 8.58
C TYR A 306 18.66 4.73 9.02
N GLN A 307 19.62 5.13 8.19
CA GLN A 307 20.37 6.37 8.35
C GLN A 307 20.40 7.14 7.03
N PRO A 308 20.33 8.48 7.06
CA PRO A 308 20.42 9.27 5.86
C PRO A 308 21.84 9.16 5.29
N LEU A 309 21.95 8.80 4.01
CA LEU A 309 23.23 8.68 3.33
C LEU A 309 23.68 10.02 2.74
N THR A 310 24.99 10.22 2.72
CA THR A 310 25.61 11.27 1.91
C THR A 310 25.56 10.90 0.43
N PRO A 311 25.63 11.88 -0.50
CA PRO A 311 25.63 11.59 -1.93
C PRO A 311 26.74 10.60 -2.35
N GLU A 312 27.88 10.60 -1.65
CA GLU A 312 29.00 9.70 -1.92
C GLU A 312 28.72 8.26 -1.48
N GLU A 313 27.86 8.07 -0.49
CA GLU A 313 27.45 6.74 -0.03
C GLU A 313 26.31 6.17 -0.88
N THR A 314 25.66 7.00 -1.71
CA THR A 314 24.56 6.59 -2.61
C THR A 314 25.01 5.99 -3.95
N PHE A 315 26.33 5.85 -4.19
CA PHE A 315 26.81 5.27 -5.44
C PHE A 315 26.39 3.81 -5.56
N PHE A 316 25.84 3.45 -6.73
CA PHE A 316 25.57 2.05 -7.07
C PHE A 316 26.89 1.26 -7.13
N SER A 317 26.93 0.11 -6.46
CA SER A 317 28.16 -0.67 -6.21
C SER A 317 28.53 -1.68 -7.32
N ASP A 318 27.79 -1.66 -8.44
CA ASP A 318 27.90 -2.62 -9.57
C ASP A 318 27.60 -4.08 -9.20
N LEU A 319 27.16 -4.33 -7.96
CA LEU A 319 26.76 -5.64 -7.49
C LEU A 319 25.33 -5.93 -7.95
N LEU A 320 25.18 -6.86 -8.90
CA LEU A 320 23.87 -7.29 -9.40
C LEU A 320 22.99 -7.89 -8.29
N GLU A 321 23.55 -8.43 -7.22
CA GLU A 321 22.79 -9.02 -6.10
C GLU A 321 21.84 -8.01 -5.45
N GLU A 322 22.27 -6.74 -5.32
CA GLU A 322 21.43 -5.64 -4.85
C GLU A 322 20.23 -5.40 -5.78
N LEU A 323 20.44 -5.53 -7.10
CA LEU A 323 19.37 -5.38 -8.09
C LEU A 323 18.41 -6.57 -8.10
N HIS A 324 18.87 -7.80 -7.84
CA HIS A 324 18.00 -8.97 -7.78
C HIS A 324 17.01 -8.87 -6.61
N THR A 325 17.46 -8.38 -5.46
CA THR A 325 16.58 -8.19 -4.30
C THR A 325 15.52 -7.11 -4.56
N ARG A 326 15.91 -6.02 -5.24
CA ARG A 326 15.03 -4.88 -5.53
C ARG A 326 14.07 -5.13 -6.70
N PHE A 327 14.58 -5.74 -7.78
CA PHE A 327 13.87 -5.98 -9.03
C PHE A 327 13.65 -7.48 -9.26
N ALA A 328 13.04 -8.16 -8.29
CA ALA A 328 12.82 -9.61 -8.32
C ALA A 328 11.98 -10.13 -9.51
N ARG A 329 11.31 -9.24 -10.25
CA ARG A 329 10.52 -9.56 -11.45
C ARG A 329 11.29 -9.38 -12.76
N ALA A 330 12.45 -8.73 -12.72
CA ALA A 330 13.24 -8.43 -13.91
C ALA A 330 14.09 -9.64 -14.32
N ASP A 331 14.24 -9.86 -15.62
CA ASP A 331 15.15 -10.89 -16.12
C ASP A 331 16.62 -10.42 -16.08
N GLU A 332 17.57 -11.35 -16.31
CA GLU A 332 19.00 -11.03 -16.23
C GLU A 332 19.42 -9.98 -17.27
N SER A 333 18.75 -9.92 -18.43
CA SER A 333 19.01 -8.89 -19.45
C SER A 333 18.54 -7.51 -19.00
N GLU A 334 17.33 -7.43 -18.44
CA GLU A 334 16.75 -6.23 -17.86
C GLU A 334 17.61 -5.73 -16.69
N LEU A 335 18.02 -6.61 -15.77
CA LEU A 335 18.92 -6.26 -14.66
C LEU A 335 20.25 -5.68 -15.14
N ASN A 336 20.84 -6.26 -16.19
CA ASN A 336 22.05 -5.72 -16.80
C ASN A 336 21.83 -4.32 -17.40
N THR A 337 20.71 -4.09 -18.09
CA THR A 337 20.39 -2.76 -18.62
C THR A 337 20.14 -1.72 -17.52
N ILE A 338 19.49 -2.12 -16.43
CA ILE A 338 19.30 -1.26 -15.24
C ILE A 338 20.65 -0.94 -14.60
N GLY A 339 21.53 -1.94 -14.44
CA GLY A 339 22.88 -1.74 -13.91
C GLY A 339 23.67 -0.70 -14.72
N LEU A 340 23.62 -0.78 -16.06
CA LEU A 340 24.23 0.21 -16.95
C LEU A 340 23.62 1.61 -16.78
N ASP A 341 22.30 1.71 -16.62
CA ASP A 341 21.60 2.97 -16.39
C ASP A 341 22.01 3.59 -15.04
N LEU A 342 22.13 2.77 -13.98
CA LEU A 342 22.58 3.20 -12.65
C LEU A 342 24.05 3.63 -12.63
N LEU A 343 24.93 2.90 -13.32
CA LEU A 343 26.33 3.31 -13.50
C LEU A 343 26.46 4.63 -14.28
N GLN A 344 25.58 4.84 -15.26
CA GLN A 344 25.49 6.13 -15.94
C GLN A 344 24.99 7.23 -14.99
N GLY A 345 24.05 6.91 -14.09
CA GLY A 345 23.64 7.74 -12.96
C GLY A 345 24.81 8.13 -12.07
N ASN A 346 25.66 7.19 -11.66
CA ASN A 346 26.87 7.45 -10.87
C ASN A 346 27.81 8.47 -11.57
N LYS A 347 27.98 8.36 -12.90
CA LYS A 347 28.78 9.34 -13.67
C LYS A 347 28.17 10.73 -13.65
N LEU A 348 26.84 10.84 -13.71
CA LEU A 348 26.13 12.12 -13.61
C LEU A 348 26.25 12.70 -12.19
N LEU A 349 26.05 11.88 -11.17
CA LEU A 349 26.21 12.28 -9.76
C LEU A 349 27.63 12.78 -9.49
N THR A 350 28.65 12.10 -10.01
CA THR A 350 30.06 12.53 -9.89
C THR A 350 30.30 13.91 -10.48
N ARG A 351 29.70 14.22 -11.65
CA ARG A 351 29.81 15.56 -12.26
C ARG A 351 29.11 16.61 -11.40
N SER A 352 27.96 16.27 -10.83
CA SER A 352 27.19 17.15 -9.95
C SER A 352 27.91 17.41 -8.62
N LEU A 353 28.51 16.38 -8.02
CA LEU A 353 29.33 16.51 -6.80
C LEU A 353 30.47 17.52 -6.99
N LYS A 354 31.13 17.47 -8.15
CA LYS A 354 32.20 18.42 -8.51
C LYS A 354 31.65 19.82 -8.78
N LYS A 355 30.60 19.94 -9.59
CA LYS A 355 30.08 21.24 -10.05
C LYS A 355 29.36 22.01 -8.94
N ALA A 356 28.65 21.31 -8.06
CA ALA A 356 27.84 21.89 -6.99
C ALA A 356 28.45 21.67 -5.59
N GLN A 357 29.71 21.22 -5.50
CA GLN A 357 30.44 21.01 -4.22
C GLN A 357 29.62 20.25 -3.17
N LEU A 358 28.81 19.28 -3.60
CA LEU A 358 27.82 18.59 -2.75
C LEU A 358 28.44 17.70 -1.67
N HIS A 359 29.77 17.62 -1.57
CA HIS A 359 30.49 16.92 -0.50
C HIS A 359 30.54 17.75 0.81
N ILE A 360 30.38 19.08 0.73
CA ILE A 360 30.60 19.99 1.88
C ILE A 360 29.31 20.19 2.70
N TRP A 361 28.17 20.28 2.03
CA TRP A 361 26.91 20.74 2.59
C TRP A 361 26.07 19.68 3.33
N PRO A 362 26.10 18.38 2.97
CA PRO A 362 25.22 17.38 3.59
C PRO A 362 25.37 17.29 5.12
N PRO A 363 26.58 17.27 5.73
CA PRO A 363 26.69 17.22 7.18
C PRO A 363 26.04 18.41 7.88
N GLY A 364 26.19 19.63 7.33
CA GLY A 364 25.57 20.83 7.86
C GLY A 364 24.05 20.80 7.76
N MET A 365 23.53 20.37 6.61
CA MET A 365 22.10 20.21 6.35
C MET A 365 21.47 19.14 7.27
N LEU A 366 22.09 17.97 7.40
CA LEU A 366 21.64 16.88 8.27
C LEU A 366 21.57 17.33 9.74
N ASN A 367 22.60 18.01 10.23
CA ASN A 367 22.64 18.55 11.58
C ASN A 367 21.60 19.66 11.81
N ALA A 368 21.34 20.50 10.80
CA ALA A 368 20.27 21.49 10.86
C ALA A 368 18.88 20.85 10.93
N ALA A 369 18.61 19.87 10.06
CA ALA A 369 17.34 19.14 10.02
C ALA A 369 17.09 18.41 11.35
N LYS A 370 18.11 17.72 11.88
CA LYS A 370 18.07 17.05 13.17
C LYS A 370 17.74 18.02 14.31
N ARG A 371 18.45 19.15 14.41
CA ARG A 371 18.20 20.18 15.45
C ARG A 371 16.80 20.76 15.33
N LYS A 372 16.33 21.04 14.12
CA LYS A 372 14.99 21.59 13.90
C LYS A 372 13.90 20.60 14.28
N ALA A 373 14.05 19.32 13.93
CA ALA A 373 13.14 18.25 14.34
C ALA A 373 13.03 18.14 15.87
N TYR A 374 14.17 18.17 16.59
CA TYR A 374 14.17 18.18 18.05
C TYR A 374 13.50 19.43 18.65
N SER A 375 13.80 20.62 18.11
CA SER A 375 13.17 21.86 18.57
C SER A 375 11.65 21.85 18.38
N ASP A 376 11.17 21.31 17.26
CA ASP A 376 9.74 21.22 16.96
C ASP A 376 9.06 20.12 17.79
N TYR A 377 9.80 19.09 18.22
CA TYR A 377 9.32 18.10 19.18
C TYR A 377 9.18 18.68 20.59
N VAL A 378 10.22 19.32 21.13
CA VAL A 378 10.19 19.95 22.45
C VAL A 378 9.11 21.02 22.51
N GLY A 379 8.99 21.86 21.46
CA GLY A 379 7.94 22.86 21.38
C GLY A 379 6.51 22.30 21.18
N ARG A 380 6.36 21.04 20.76
CA ARG A 380 5.07 20.32 20.76
C ARG A 380 4.76 19.76 22.14
N GLU A 381 5.74 19.19 22.83
CA GLU A 381 5.60 18.67 24.19
C GLU A 381 5.32 19.79 25.19
N GLU A 382 6.05 20.91 25.12
CA GLU A 382 5.78 22.10 25.93
C GLU A 382 4.41 22.71 25.65
N ARG A 383 3.95 22.72 24.40
CA ARG A 383 2.58 23.16 24.06
C ARG A 383 1.52 22.19 24.56
N ALA A 384 1.74 20.89 24.44
CA ALA A 384 0.83 19.87 24.97
C ALA A 384 0.73 19.97 26.49
N ILE A 385 1.85 20.20 27.18
CA ILE A 385 1.90 20.48 28.61
C ILE A 385 1.19 21.80 28.92
N MET A 386 1.47 22.90 28.21
CA MET A 386 0.77 24.18 28.45
C MET A 386 -0.74 24.10 28.18
N GLU A 387 -1.17 23.34 27.18
CA GLU A 387 -2.58 23.07 26.89
C GLU A 387 -3.21 22.20 27.98
N GLU A 388 -2.56 21.11 28.40
CA GLU A 388 -2.99 20.26 29.51
C GLU A 388 -3.10 21.04 30.84
N TRP A 389 -2.16 21.95 31.09
CA TRP A 389 -2.17 22.83 32.26
C TRP A 389 -3.22 23.95 32.15
N SER A 390 -3.49 24.44 30.93
CA SER A 390 -4.62 25.35 30.63
C SER A 390 -5.96 24.71 30.99
N TRP A 391 -6.18 23.43 30.62
CA TRP A 391 -7.36 22.65 31.02
C TRP A 391 -7.47 22.43 32.53
N VAL A 392 -6.34 22.25 33.23
CA VAL A 392 -6.28 22.10 34.69
C VAL A 392 -6.53 23.41 35.45
N THR A 393 -6.27 24.56 34.83
CA THR A 393 -6.50 25.89 35.43
C THR A 393 -7.87 26.50 35.12
N ALA A 394 -8.69 25.86 34.28
CA ALA A 394 -10.09 26.26 34.08
C ALA A 394 -10.89 26.06 35.38
N PRO A 395 -11.58 27.09 35.91
CA PRO A 395 -12.37 26.93 37.11
C PRO A 395 -13.62 26.10 36.79
N GLU A 396 -13.77 25.01 37.55
CA GLU A 396 -14.90 24.05 37.58
C GLU A 396 -14.80 22.82 36.63
N HIS A 397 -14.14 21.74 37.09
CA HIS A 397 -14.63 20.34 37.07
C HIS A 397 -13.59 19.32 37.63
N PRO A 398 -14.00 18.08 38.02
CA PRO A 398 -13.26 17.26 39.00
C PRO A 398 -12.11 16.44 38.40
N ARG A 399 -11.06 16.26 39.22
CA ARG A 399 -9.79 15.59 38.90
C ARG A 399 -9.94 14.15 38.39
N PRO A 400 -9.32 13.75 37.27
CA PRO A 400 -9.13 12.34 36.93
C PRO A 400 -7.98 11.71 37.74
N ARG A 401 -8.12 10.44 38.10
CA ARG A 401 -7.13 9.66 38.85
C ARG A 401 -5.86 9.45 38.03
N SER A 402 -4.73 9.77 38.67
CA SER A 402 -3.36 9.60 38.16
C SER A 402 -3.07 8.18 37.64
N ARG A 403 -2.80 8.05 36.34
CA ARG A 403 -2.03 6.92 35.78
C ARG A 403 -0.56 7.35 35.74
N LYS A 404 0.30 6.66 36.49
CA LYS A 404 1.75 6.83 36.41
C LYS A 404 2.21 6.36 35.03
N PHE A 405 2.58 7.29 34.16
CA PHE A 405 3.39 6.98 32.98
C PHE A 405 4.84 6.82 33.44
N ASN A 406 5.38 5.62 33.26
CA ASN A 406 6.80 5.33 33.41
C ASN A 406 7.38 5.30 32.00
N ILE A 407 8.07 6.37 31.58
CA ILE A 407 8.78 6.42 30.30
C ILE A 407 10.24 6.78 30.59
N GLN A 408 11.12 5.90 30.13
CA GLN A 408 12.57 5.99 30.24
C GLN A 408 13.09 7.31 29.67
N THR A 409 13.53 8.20 30.56
CA THR A 409 14.12 9.52 30.23
C THR A 409 15.63 9.60 30.55
N GLU A 410 16.28 8.46 30.81
CA GLU A 410 17.64 8.46 31.37
C GLU A 410 18.78 8.60 30.35
N GLU A 411 18.57 8.47 29.04
CA GLU A 411 19.68 8.57 28.09
C GLU A 411 19.94 9.98 27.52
N PHE A 412 19.03 10.94 27.71
CA PHE A 412 19.16 12.28 27.08
C PHE A 412 19.73 13.38 27.99
N ARG A 413 19.90 13.14 29.30
CA ARG A 413 20.42 14.14 30.25
C ARG A 413 21.91 14.07 30.55
N SER A 414 22.63 13.05 30.07
CA SER A 414 24.06 12.91 30.37
C SER A 414 24.93 13.28 29.16
N ARG A 415 25.50 14.49 29.25
CA ARG A 415 26.67 15.05 28.54
C ARG A 415 26.34 16.28 27.70
N TYR A 416 26.22 17.42 28.37
CA TYR A 416 26.89 18.68 28.00
C TYR A 416 26.98 19.54 29.26
N SER A 417 27.94 19.21 30.11
CA SER A 417 28.48 20.09 31.14
C SER A 417 30.00 20.17 30.96
N GLY A 418 30.51 21.40 30.78
CA GLY A 418 31.91 21.76 30.60
C GLY A 418 32.26 22.08 29.14
N SER A 419 32.86 23.20 28.76
CA SER A 419 33.48 24.31 29.50
C SER A 419 33.48 25.54 28.59
N GLY A 420 33.19 26.72 29.15
CA GLY A 420 33.44 27.99 28.48
C GLY A 420 34.91 28.41 28.60
N GLY A 421 35.29 29.38 27.76
CA GLY A 421 36.48 30.21 27.96
C GLY A 421 37.16 30.71 26.67
N GLY A 422 37.02 32.02 26.39
CA GLY A 422 37.91 32.89 25.60
C GLY A 422 38.04 32.58 24.10
N GLU A 423 38.38 33.49 23.19
CA GLU A 423 38.67 34.93 23.22
C GLU A 423 38.75 35.36 21.74
N SER A 424 38.90 36.66 21.53
CA SER A 424 38.85 37.47 20.31
C SER A 424 39.85 37.18 19.17
N ASP A 425 39.51 37.75 18.01
CA ASP A 425 40.37 38.25 16.90
C ASP A 425 41.11 37.23 16.00
N ASP A 426 40.83 37.26 14.69
CA ASP A 426 41.70 37.99 13.77
C ASP A 426 41.23 37.96 12.31
N ALA A 427 41.49 39.10 11.67
CA ALA A 427 41.19 39.45 10.29
C ALA A 427 42.26 38.95 9.31
N ALA A 428 41.85 38.62 8.09
CA ALA A 428 42.68 38.62 6.87
C ALA A 428 41.71 38.68 5.66
N LEU A 429 41.38 39.83 5.07
CA LEU A 429 42.20 40.69 4.21
C LEU A 429 42.85 39.92 3.05
N PHE A 430 42.14 39.81 1.92
CA PHE A 430 42.77 39.76 0.60
C PHE A 430 41.96 40.55 -0.42
N HIS A 431 42.54 41.70 -0.81
CA HIS A 431 42.25 42.43 -2.03
C HIS A 431 42.81 41.69 -3.25
N TYR A 432 42.13 41.82 -4.39
CA TYR A 432 42.56 41.79 -5.81
C TYR A 432 41.37 41.23 -6.61
N GLY A 433 40.86 41.79 -7.70
CA GLY A 433 41.18 42.95 -8.52
C GLY A 433 40.17 42.94 -9.67
N ASP A 434 39.75 44.12 -10.11
CA ASP A 434 38.83 44.32 -11.24
C ASP A 434 39.35 43.71 -12.55
N SER A 435 38.45 43.09 -13.32
CA SER A 435 38.58 43.00 -14.78
C SER A 435 37.21 42.79 -15.43
N HIS A 436 36.76 43.81 -16.15
CA HIS A 436 35.65 43.77 -17.10
C HIS A 436 35.94 42.86 -18.30
N TYR A 437 34.93 42.10 -18.75
CA TYR A 437 34.33 42.06 -20.11
C TYR A 437 33.75 40.67 -20.43
N GLY A 438 32.57 40.66 -21.07
CA GLY A 438 32.21 39.61 -22.03
C GLY A 438 30.90 38.87 -21.77
N ASP A 439 29.79 39.51 -22.13
CA ASP A 439 28.51 38.89 -22.45
C ASP A 439 28.67 37.84 -23.56
N SER A 440 28.09 36.64 -23.39
CA SER A 440 27.39 35.88 -24.45
C SER A 440 26.97 34.47 -23.98
N GLY A 441 25.70 34.15 -24.26
CA GLY A 441 25.34 32.81 -24.75
C GLY A 441 24.58 31.91 -23.79
N GLY A 442 23.24 32.08 -23.77
CA GLY A 442 22.31 31.16 -23.14
C GLY A 442 22.38 29.74 -23.72
N GLY A 443 22.19 28.74 -22.85
CA GLY A 443 22.04 27.34 -23.27
C GLY A 443 22.45 26.28 -22.26
N LEU A 444 22.12 26.38 -20.96
CA LEU A 444 22.60 25.39 -19.98
C LEU A 444 21.65 25.10 -18.79
N THR A 445 20.33 25.29 -18.91
CA THR A 445 19.39 25.11 -17.78
C THR A 445 18.79 23.70 -17.64
N TYR A 446 18.91 22.82 -18.63
CA TYR A 446 18.23 21.51 -18.63
C TYR A 446 19.00 20.36 -17.95
N GLY A 447 20.27 20.56 -17.57
CA GLY A 447 21.10 19.50 -16.99
C GLY A 447 20.90 19.24 -15.49
N ALA A 448 20.21 20.13 -14.78
CA ALA A 448 20.16 20.13 -13.31
C ALA A 448 18.92 19.44 -12.71
N LYS A 449 17.85 19.21 -13.48
CA LYS A 449 16.61 18.56 -13.02
C LYS A 449 16.80 17.05 -12.70
N ARG A 450 17.85 16.43 -13.25
CA ARG A 450 18.08 14.96 -13.23
C ARG A 450 18.46 14.30 -11.89
N ASN A 451 18.73 15.05 -10.83
CA ASN A 451 19.60 14.54 -9.74
C ASN A 451 18.98 14.41 -8.35
N HIS A 452 17.70 14.74 -8.15
CA HIS A 452 17.03 14.54 -6.85
C HIS A 452 16.52 13.10 -6.67
N VAL A 453 16.09 12.49 -7.77
CA VAL A 453 15.60 11.11 -7.83
C VAL A 453 16.67 10.14 -7.34
N THR A 454 17.88 10.18 -7.92
CA THR A 454 18.97 9.25 -7.56
C THR A 454 19.42 9.36 -6.10
N MET A 455 19.33 10.54 -5.48
CA MET A 455 19.66 10.72 -4.06
C MET A 455 18.58 10.11 -3.15
N LEU A 456 17.29 10.25 -3.45
CA LEU A 456 16.22 9.67 -2.64
C LEU A 456 16.11 8.15 -2.82
N THR A 457 16.35 7.64 -4.03
CA THR A 457 16.28 6.21 -4.37
C THR A 457 17.38 5.37 -3.70
N PHE A 458 18.45 5.99 -3.19
CA PHE A 458 19.57 5.35 -2.48
C PHE A 458 19.76 5.80 -1.03
N ALA A 459 19.02 6.81 -0.52
CA ALA A 459 19.28 7.41 0.79
C ALA A 459 18.95 6.52 2.02
N LEU A 460 18.49 5.29 1.82
CA LEU A 460 18.17 4.34 2.90
C LEU A 460 18.83 3.00 2.60
N LYS A 461 20.09 2.83 3.03
CA LYS A 461 20.71 1.50 3.11
C LYS A 461 20.34 0.89 4.45
N TYR A 462 19.75 -0.30 4.43
CA TYR A 462 19.62 -1.15 5.62
C TYR A 462 21.04 -1.53 6.07
N GLN A 463 21.49 -1.02 7.22
CA GLN A 463 22.79 -1.38 7.80
C GLN A 463 22.74 -2.71 8.55
#